data_AF-A0A089LSQ9-F1
#
_entry.id   AF-A0A089LSQ9-F1
#
_cell.length_a   1.000
_cell.length_b   1.000
_cell.length_c   1.000
_cell.angle_alpha   90.00
_cell.angle_beta   90.00
_cell.angle_gamma   90.00
#
_symmetry.space_group_name_H-M   'P 1'
#
loop_
_entity.id
_entity.type
_entity.pdbx_description
1 polymer ?
#
loop_
_entity_poly.entity_id
_entity_poly.type
_entity_poly.pdbx_seq_one_letter_code
_entity_poly.pdbx_strand_id
1 'polypeptide(L)' 'MRELRERFMSETESTNNLSILVTAVMLPTGAIEIITNSFRLDEKIKYLREAYDDDFKLKANAAVKIVGYMLV' A
#
# COMPACT_ATOMS: atom_id res chain seq x y z
N MET A 1 4.66 -2.15 11.89
CA MET A 1 4.78 -1.87 10.44
C MET A 1 4.99 -3.13 9.63
N ARG A 2 5.96 -3.97 10.00
CA ARG A 2 6.13 -5.30 9.40
C ARG A 2 4.82 -6.11 9.35
N GLU A 3 4.06 -6.13 10.44
CA GLU A 3 2.71 -6.74 10.48
C GLU A 3 1.72 -6.13 9.47
N LEU A 4 1.77 -4.81 9.22
CA LEU A 4 0.89 -4.16 8.25
C LEU A 4 1.20 -4.64 6.84
N ARG A 5 2.48 -4.78 6.51
CA ARG A 5 2.90 -5.30 5.21
C ARG A 5 2.55 -6.76 5.05
N GLU A 6 2.86 -7.60 6.05
CA GLU A 6 2.55 -9.03 6.01
C GLU A 6 1.05 -9.26 5.82
N ARG A 7 0.20 -8.49 6.52
CA ARG A 7 -1.25 -8.48 6.31
C ARG A 7 -1.63 -8.07 4.89
N PHE A 8 -1.07 -6.98 4.36
CA PHE A 8 -1.33 -6.57 2.99
C PHE A 8 -0.94 -7.66 1.99
N MET A 9 0.23 -8.27 2.17
CA MET A 9 0.69 -9.36 1.31
C MET A 9 -0.31 -10.52 1.31
N SER A 10 -0.74 -10.96 2.50
CA SER A 10 -1.72 -12.05 2.65
C SER A 10 -3.09 -11.70 2.07
N GLU A 11 -3.64 -10.53 2.42
CA GLU A 11 -4.98 -10.11 2.01
C GLU A 11 -5.09 -9.84 0.49
N THR A 12 -3.97 -9.55 -0.19
CA THR A 12 -3.93 -9.35 -1.64
C THR A 12 -3.36 -10.55 -2.42
N GLU A 13 -3.25 -11.75 -1.84
CA GLU A 13 -2.88 -12.96 -2.58
C GLU A 13 -3.93 -13.35 -3.63
N SER A 14 -5.20 -13.07 -3.37
CA SER A 14 -6.30 -13.17 -4.32
C SER A 14 -7.05 -11.84 -4.36
N THR A 15 -7.16 -11.24 -5.53
CA THR A 15 -7.87 -9.97 -5.74
C THR A 15 -9.31 -10.18 -6.22
N ASN A 16 -9.81 -11.42 -6.16
CA ASN A 16 -11.17 -11.74 -6.61
C ASN A 16 -12.18 -10.91 -5.81
N ASN A 17 -12.93 -10.07 -6.53
CA ASN A 17 -13.95 -9.13 -6.02
C ASN A 17 -13.43 -7.86 -5.33
N LEU A 18 -12.13 -7.54 -5.39
CA LEU A 18 -11.65 -6.24 -4.93
C LEU A 18 -12.15 -5.13 -5.87
N SER A 19 -12.89 -4.18 -5.33
CA SER A 19 -13.45 -3.05 -6.08
C SER A 19 -12.67 -1.75 -5.85
N ILE A 20 -12.13 -1.58 -4.64
CA ILE A 20 -11.39 -0.37 -4.26
C ILE A 20 -10.20 -0.73 -3.36
N LEU A 21 -9.05 -0.13 -3.67
CA LEU A 21 -7.88 -0.07 -2.79
C LEU A 21 -7.72 1.37 -2.28
N VAL A 22 -7.77 1.56 -0.98
CA VAL A 22 -7.40 2.82 -0.33
C VAL A 22 -6.05 2.64 0.33
N THR A 23 -5.12 3.57 0.09
CA THR A 23 -3.79 3.58 0.71
C THR A 23 -3.57 4.89 1.46
N ALA A 24 -3.11 4.81 2.70
CA ALA A 24 -2.67 5.96 3.49
C ALA A 24 -1.14 6.05 3.45
N VAL A 25 -0.61 7.16 2.93
CA VAL A 25 0.83 7.38 2.73
C VAL A 25 1.28 8.58 3.53
N MET A 26 2.21 8.36 4.46
CA MET A 26 2.93 9.42 5.15
C MET A 26 4.06 9.95 4.27
N LEU A 27 4.10 11.26 4.09
CA LEU A 27 5.15 11.99 3.38
C LEU A 27 6.28 12.42 4.33
N PRO A 28 7.45 12.85 3.82
CA PRO A 28 8.56 13.31 4.65
C PRO A 28 8.20 14.49 5.58
N THR A 29 7.17 15.27 5.23
CA THR A 29 6.64 16.37 6.04
C THR A 29 5.83 15.91 7.25
N GLY A 30 5.51 14.62 7.35
CA GLY A 30 4.59 14.06 8.34
C GLY A 30 3.12 14.10 7.93
N ALA A 31 2.77 14.76 6.83
CA ALA A 31 1.42 14.73 6.27
C ALA A 31 1.03 13.32 5.81
N ILE A 32 -0.24 12.94 6.00
CA ILE A 32 -0.77 11.66 5.53
C ILE A 32 -1.76 11.93 4.39
N GLU A 33 -1.44 11.41 3.21
CA GLU A 33 -2.32 11.44 2.03
C GLU A 33 -3.10 10.14 1.93
N ILE A 34 -4.38 10.24 1.53
CA ILE A 34 -5.23 9.09 1.26
C ILE A 34 -5.42 8.99 -0.25
N ILE A 35 -5.03 7.86 -0.83
CA ILE A 35 -5.11 7.59 -2.26
C ILE A 35 -6.11 6.46 -2.46
N THR A 36 -7.14 6.71 -3.28
CA THR A 36 -8.14 5.71 -3.64
C THR A 36 -7.93 5.25 -5.08
N ASN A 37 -7.85 3.95 -5.29
CA ASN A 37 -7.75 3.33 -6.60
C ASN A 37 -8.94 2.40 -6.80
N SER A 38 -9.61 2.52 -7.95
CA SER A 38 -10.74 1.67 -8.39
C SER A 38 -10.52 1.07 -9.77
N PHE A 39 -9.33 1.26 -10.35
CA PHE A 39 -8.98 0.81 -11.70
C PHE A 39 -7.56 0.26 -11.70
N ARG A 40 -7.33 -0.82 -12.47
CA ARG A 40 -6.04 -1.54 -12.57
C ARG A 40 -5.45 -1.90 -11.20
N LEU A 41 -6.29 -2.46 -10.33
CA LEU A 41 -5.92 -2.75 -8.94
C LEU A 41 -4.78 -3.76 -8.83
N ASP A 42 -4.75 -4.78 -9.68
CA ASP A 42 -3.67 -5.78 -9.69
C ASP A 42 -2.30 -5.14 -9.94
N GLU A 43 -2.22 -4.21 -10.88
CA GLU A 43 -0.99 -3.48 -11.16
C GLU A 43 -0.60 -2.56 -10.01
N LYS A 44 -1.59 -1.92 -9.39
CA LYS A 44 -1.34 -1.06 -8.23
C LYS A 44 -0.82 -1.87 -7.05
N ILE A 45 -1.44 -3.01 -6.75
CA ILE A 45 -1.01 -3.94 -5.71
C ILE A 45 0.41 -4.41 -6.00
N LYS A 46 0.69 -4.86 -7.24
CA LYS A 46 2.04 -5.25 -7.65
C LYS A 46 3.06 -4.15 -7.39
N TYR A 47 2.75 -2.91 -7.78
CA TYR A 47 3.60 -1.76 -7.51
C TYR A 47 3.86 -1.58 -6.00
N LEU A 48 2.81 -1.63 -5.15
CA LEU A 48 2.98 -1.48 -3.70
C LEU A 48 3.83 -2.61 -3.10
N ARG A 49 3.71 -3.85 -3.60
CA ARG A 49 4.52 -4.99 -3.16
C ARG A 49 6.00 -4.85 -3.52
N GLU A 50 6.28 -4.32 -4.71
CA GLU A 50 7.63 -4.28 -5.28
C GLU A 50 8.39 -2.98 -4.95
N ALA A 51 7.71 -1.84 -4.92
CA ALA A 51 8.34 -0.54 -4.72
C ALA A 51 8.63 -0.21 -3.25
N TYR A 52 7.95 -0.90 -2.31
CA TYR A 52 8.12 -0.69 -0.87
C TYR A 52 8.91 -1.84 -0.22
N ASP A 53 9.66 -1.52 0.82
CA ASP A 53 10.42 -2.48 1.62
C ASP A 53 9.55 -3.20 2.65
N ASP A 54 10.19 -4.01 3.50
CA ASP A 54 9.51 -4.82 4.52
C ASP A 54 8.82 -4.00 5.63
N ASP A 55 9.24 -2.75 5.81
CA ASP A 55 8.65 -1.78 6.75
C ASP A 55 7.57 -0.91 6.09
N PHE A 56 7.22 -1.20 4.84
CA PHE A 56 6.34 -0.38 4.02
C PHE A 56 6.85 1.06 3.80
N LYS A 57 8.17 1.21 3.70
CA LYS A 57 8.82 2.45 3.24
C LYS A 57 9.16 2.33 1.76
N LEU A 58 9.03 3.41 1.02
CA LEU A 58 9.34 3.42 -0.41
C LEU A 58 10.85 3.21 -0.58
N LYS A 59 11.27 2.22 -1.40
CA LYS A 59 12.70 1.90 -1.59
C LYS A 59 13.50 3.08 -2.15
N ALA A 60 12.88 3.90 -3.01
CA ALA A 60 13.51 5.09 -3.58
C ALA A 60 13.60 6.26 -2.59
N ASN A 61 12.76 6.29 -1.53
CA ASN A 61 12.79 7.32 -0.50
C ASN A 61 12.14 6.80 0.79
N ALA A 62 12.95 6.38 1.75
CA ALA A 62 12.47 5.75 2.98
C ALA A 62 11.64 6.67 3.90
N ALA A 63 11.63 7.98 3.65
CA ALA A 63 10.78 8.95 4.36
C ALA A 63 9.33 8.94 3.85
N VAL A 64 9.05 8.30 2.71
CA VAL A 64 7.68 8.00 2.25
C VAL A 64 7.28 6.63 2.74
N LYS A 65 6.14 6.53 3.43
CA LYS A 65 5.73 5.31 4.12
C LYS A 65 4.25 5.03 4.00
N ILE A 66 3.88 3.80 3.65
CA ILE A 66 2.49 3.34 3.77
C ILE A 66 2.22 3.10 5.25
N VAL A 67 1.23 3.79 5.80
CA VAL A 67 0.85 3.72 7.22
C VAL A 67 -0.51 3.05 7.45
N GLY A 68 -1.23 2.77 6.38
CA GLY A 68 -2.49 2.03 6.42
C GLY A 68 -3.02 1.75 5.03
N TYR A 69 -3.98 0.85 4.94
CA TYR A 69 -4.74 0.58 3.73
C TYR A 69 -6.13 0.04 4.09
N MET A 70 -7.03 0.07 3.11
CA MET A 70 -8.34 -0.58 3.17
C MET A 70 -8.63 -1.23 1.83
N LEU A 71 -9.15 -2.44 1.87
CA LEU A 71 -9.60 -3.22 0.72
C LEU A 71 -11.13 -3.31 0.80
N VAL A 72 -11.81 -2.94 -0.28
CA VAL A 72 -13.29 -2.96 -0.38
C VAL A 72 -13.73 -3.81 -1.56
#